data_AF-A8NX03-F1
#
_entry.id   AF-A8NX03-F1
#
_cell.length_a   1.000
_cell.length_b   1.000
_cell.length_c   1.000
_cell.angle_alpha   90.00
_cell.angle_beta   90.00
_cell.angle_gamma   90.00
#
_symmetry.space_group_name_H-M   'P 1'
#
loop_
_entity.id
_entity.type
_entity.pdbx_description
1 polymer ?
#
loop_
_entity_poly.entity_id
_entity_poly.type
_entity_poly.pdbx_seq_one_letter_code
_entity_poly.pdbx_strand_id
1 'polypeptide(L)'
;MMLQNNDEKETILQELVLRLILCEQYKDALNELELYLPAFPYQDNPVLHTYAGLLSLYLAQESATDKGLDPILLRDAQSHFDQALTLDPDNVVAQEFSQSIPELRKGGRMLVHVPSDDEFEMDLDDELDMHSPKVKRTRT
;
A
#
# COMPACT_ATOMS: atom_id res chain seq x y z
N MET A 1 10.95 -8.06 37.81
CA MET A 1 10.11 -9.22 37.41
C MET A 1 8.78 -8.83 36.75
N MET A 2 8.54 -7.57 36.32
CA MET A 2 7.31 -7.19 35.57
C MET A 2 7.57 -6.73 34.12
N LEU A 3 8.84 -6.58 33.70
CA LEU A 3 9.21 -6.11 32.36
C LEU A 3 9.24 -7.23 31.31
N GLN A 4 9.57 -8.48 31.70
CA GLN A 4 9.62 -9.62 30.78
C GLN A 4 8.27 -9.90 30.10
N ASN A 5 7.16 -9.68 30.84
CA ASN A 5 5.82 -9.85 30.29
C ASN A 5 5.44 -8.77 29.27
N ASN A 6 6.16 -7.63 29.22
CA ASN A 6 5.87 -6.55 28.28
C ASN A 6 6.57 -6.81 26.95
N ASP A 7 7.83 -7.22 26.99
CA ASP A 7 8.59 -7.60 25.78
C ASP A 7 7.94 -8.80 25.07
N GLU A 8 7.44 -9.79 25.83
CA GLU A 8 6.70 -10.92 25.28
C GLU A 8 5.38 -10.48 24.64
N LYS A 9 4.66 -9.52 25.24
CA LYS A 9 3.42 -8.98 24.68
C LYS A 9 3.65 -8.24 23.37
N GLU A 10 4.69 -7.40 23.31
CA GLU A 10 5.08 -6.70 22.08
C GLU A 10 5.44 -7.69 20.98
N THR A 11 6.21 -8.73 21.32
CA THR A 11 6.59 -9.79 20.39
C THR A 11 5.36 -10.54 19.88
N ILE A 12 4.41 -10.89 20.76
CA ILE A 12 3.17 -11.57 20.37
C ILE A 12 2.35 -10.71 19.39
N LEU A 13 2.24 -9.40 19.65
CA LEU A 13 1.52 -8.50 18.76
C LEU A 13 2.23 -8.37 17.40
N GLN A 14 3.55 -8.24 17.39
CA GLN A 14 4.34 -8.22 16.15
C GLN A 14 4.11 -9.50 15.34
N GLU A 15 4.20 -10.67 15.96
CA GLU A 15 3.97 -11.96 15.30
C GLU A 15 2.53 -12.10 14.78
N LEU A 16 1.53 -11.62 15.54
CA LEU A 16 0.14 -11.61 15.10
C LEU A 16 -0.03 -10.76 13.83
N VAL A 17 0.54 -9.55 13.82
CA VAL A 17 0.50 -8.63 12.68
C VAL A 17 1.20 -9.23 11.48
N LEU A 18 2.41 -9.76 11.64
CA LEU A 18 3.16 -10.42 10.57
C LEU A 18 2.39 -11.61 10.00
N ARG A 19 1.74 -12.41 10.86
CA ARG A 19 0.91 -13.52 10.41
C ARG A 19 -0.30 -13.05 9.61
N LEU A 20 -0.97 -11.98 10.04
CA LEU A 20 -2.10 -11.40 9.29
C LEU A 20 -1.63 -10.85 7.93
N ILE A 21 -0.45 -10.23 7.87
CA ILE A 21 0.18 -9.78 6.62
C ILE A 21 0.47 -10.97 5.69
N LEU A 22 1.03 -12.06 6.20
CA LEU A 22 1.29 -13.28 5.41
C LEU A 22 0.01 -13.96 4.91
N CYS A 23 -1.11 -13.77 5.62
CA CYS A 23 -2.44 -14.20 5.20
C CYS A 23 -3.15 -13.20 4.25
N GLU A 24 -2.46 -12.13 3.82
CA GLU A 24 -3.00 -11.04 3.01
C GLU A 24 -4.18 -10.28 3.67
N GLN A 25 -4.33 -10.40 4.99
CA GLN A 25 -5.36 -9.76 5.78
C GLN A 25 -4.90 -8.38 6.29
N TYR A 26 -4.54 -7.49 5.37
CA TYR A 26 -3.94 -6.18 5.69
C TYR A 26 -4.86 -5.27 6.53
N LYS A 27 -6.18 -5.31 6.27
CA LYS A 27 -7.17 -4.54 7.03
C LYS A 27 -7.30 -5.02 8.46
N ASP A 28 -7.31 -6.34 8.65
CA ASP A 28 -7.38 -6.94 9.99
C ASP A 28 -6.09 -6.65 10.75
N ALA A 29 -4.93 -6.74 10.10
CA ALA A 29 -3.64 -6.36 10.69
C ALA A 29 -3.61 -4.91 11.17
N LEU A 30 -4.12 -3.98 10.36
CA LEU A 30 -4.21 -2.57 10.74
C LEU A 30 -5.18 -2.36 11.92
N ASN A 31 -6.35 -3.00 11.90
CA ASN A 31 -7.33 -2.90 12.99
C ASN A 31 -6.75 -3.39 14.33
N GLU A 32 -6.02 -4.51 14.34
CA GLU A 32 -5.36 -5.01 15.55
C GLU A 32 -4.27 -4.03 16.04
N LEU A 33 -3.48 -3.46 15.13
CA LEU A 33 -2.50 -2.43 15.49
C LEU A 33 -3.16 -1.18 16.09
N GLU A 34 -4.19 -0.63 15.46
CA GLU A 34 -4.89 0.55 15.95
C GLU A 34 -5.58 0.31 17.29
N LEU A 35 -6.03 -0.94 17.54
CA LEU A 35 -6.63 -1.33 18.81
C LEU A 35 -5.60 -1.36 19.94
N TYR A 36 -4.40 -1.87 19.69
CA TYR A 36 -3.39 -2.09 20.73
C TYR A 36 -2.36 -0.96 20.87
N LEU A 37 -2.06 -0.21 19.80
CA LEU A 37 -1.08 0.89 19.83
C LEU A 37 -1.33 1.94 20.93
N PRO A 38 -2.57 2.35 21.25
CA PRO A 38 -2.81 3.31 22.34
C PRO A 38 -2.53 2.74 23.75
N ALA A 39 -2.38 1.43 23.90
CA ALA A 39 -2.16 0.78 25.18
C ALA A 39 -0.67 0.65 25.50
N PHE A 40 -0.31 0.86 26.76
CA PHE A 40 1.02 0.48 27.26
C PHE A 40 1.17 -1.05 27.23
N PRO A 41 2.27 -1.61 26.71
CA PRO A 41 3.54 -0.96 26.34
C PRO A 41 3.71 -0.59 24.85
N TYR A 42 2.72 -0.91 24.00
CA TYR A 42 2.83 -0.83 22.53
C TYR A 42 3.00 0.59 21.98
N GLN A 43 2.47 1.59 22.69
CA GLN A 43 2.55 3.00 22.30
C GLN A 43 3.98 3.51 22.10
N ASP A 44 4.95 2.91 22.81
CA ASP A 44 6.36 3.32 22.84
C ASP A 44 7.23 2.49 21.88
N ASN A 45 6.62 1.61 21.08
CA ASN A 45 7.35 0.76 20.13
C ASN A 45 7.34 1.38 18.72
N PRO A 46 8.49 1.90 18.22
CA PRO A 46 8.56 2.56 16.91
C PRO A 46 8.31 1.61 15.74
N VAL A 47 8.60 0.32 15.90
CA VAL A 47 8.41 -0.69 14.86
C VAL A 47 6.92 -0.94 14.60
N LEU A 48 6.11 -1.00 15.66
CA LEU A 48 4.66 -1.16 15.53
C LEU A 48 4.00 0.03 14.82
N HIS A 49 4.43 1.25 15.14
CA HIS A 49 4.00 2.47 14.42
C HIS A 49 4.43 2.44 12.96
N THR A 50 5.63 1.93 12.66
CA THR A 50 6.10 1.79 11.27
C THR A 50 5.24 0.79 10.49
N TYR A 51 4.89 -0.36 11.08
CA TYR A 51 3.98 -1.32 10.44
C TYR A 51 2.58 -0.74 10.21
N ALA A 52 2.03 0.00 11.18
CA ALA A 52 0.74 0.68 11.00
C ALA A 52 0.79 1.65 9.83
N GLY A 53 1.83 2.50 9.76
CA GLY A 53 2.01 3.46 8.68
C GLY A 53 2.13 2.79 7.30
N LEU A 54 2.91 1.71 7.20
CA LEU A 54 3.06 0.94 5.96
C LEU A 54 1.75 0.27 5.53
N LEU A 55 0.98 -0.29 6.47
CA LEU A 55 -0.32 -0.91 6.19
C LEU A 55 -1.35 0.13 5.72
N SER A 56 -1.43 1.29 6.38
CA SER A 56 -2.28 2.39 5.94
C SER A 56 -1.91 2.86 4.53
N LEU A 57 -0.61 2.97 4.22
CA LEU A 57 -0.13 3.37 2.90
C LEU A 57 -0.45 2.31 1.83
N TYR A 58 -0.27 1.03 2.13
CA TYR A 58 -0.64 -0.07 1.25
C TYR A 58 -2.14 -0.08 0.96
N LEU A 59 -2.97 0.06 2.00
CA LEU A 59 -4.43 0.12 1.84
C LEU A 59 -4.87 1.37 1.08
N ALA A 60 -4.16 2.49 1.20
CA ALA A 60 -4.42 3.70 0.42
C ALA A 60 -4.19 3.47 -1.09
N GLN A 61 -3.25 2.58 -1.44
CA GLN A 61 -2.98 2.15 -2.81
C GLN A 61 -4.02 1.15 -3.32
N GLU A 62 -4.41 0.17 -2.51
CA GLU A 62 -5.42 -0.81 -2.90
C GLU A 62 -6.80 -0.17 -3.10
N SER A 63 -7.13 0.83 -2.26
CA SER A 63 -8.34 1.65 -2.40
C SER A 63 -8.22 2.76 -3.44
N ALA A 64 -7.09 2.85 -4.16
CA ALA A 64 -6.90 3.81 -5.22
C ALA A 64 -7.89 3.52 -6.35
N THR A 65 -8.97 4.28 -6.35
CA THR A 65 -9.89 4.34 -7.48
C THR A 65 -9.31 5.28 -8.54
N ASP A 66 -9.98 5.41 -9.68
CA ASP A 66 -9.63 6.35 -10.78
C ASP A 66 -9.40 7.82 -10.32
N LYS A 67 -9.72 8.15 -9.06
CA LYS A 67 -9.59 9.45 -8.41
C LYS A 67 -8.30 9.61 -7.58
N GLY A 68 -7.45 8.58 -7.49
CA GLY A 68 -6.20 8.59 -6.72
C GLY A 68 -6.30 7.87 -5.38
N LEU A 69 -5.23 7.98 -4.58
CA LEU A 69 -5.07 7.35 -3.27
C LEU A 69 -6.06 7.92 -2.24
N ASP A 70 -6.51 7.09 -1.30
CA ASP A 70 -7.38 7.54 -0.22
C ASP A 70 -6.64 8.56 0.69
N PRO A 71 -7.10 9.83 0.75
CA PRO A 71 -6.44 10.86 1.53
C PRO A 71 -6.54 10.64 3.04
N ILE A 72 -7.51 9.85 3.52
CA ILE A 72 -7.67 9.54 4.95
C ILE A 72 -6.53 8.60 5.35
N LEU A 73 -6.38 7.48 4.65
CA LEU A 73 -5.34 6.50 4.90
C LEU A 73 -3.92 7.07 4.73
N LEU A 74 -3.72 8.00 3.79
CA LEU A 74 -2.44 8.71 3.65
C LEU A 74 -2.11 9.60 4.85
N ARG A 75 -3.12 10.27 5.42
CA ARG A 75 -2.94 11.11 6.62
C ARG A 75 -2.66 10.24 7.84
N ASP A 76 -3.34 9.11 7.95
CA ASP A 76 -3.16 8.19 9.06
C ASP A 76 -1.77 7.54 8.97
N ALA A 77 -1.33 7.15 7.76
CA ALA A 77 0.05 6.71 7.51
C ALA A 77 1.09 7.75 7.95
N GLN A 78 0.89 9.01 7.57
CA GLN A 78 1.78 10.10 7.97
C GLN A 78 1.85 10.24 9.50
N SER A 79 0.71 10.18 10.18
CA SER A 79 0.64 10.31 11.63
C SER A 79 1.41 9.19 12.34
N HIS A 80 1.31 7.96 11.83
CA HIS A 80 2.07 6.82 12.36
C HIS A 80 3.58 6.94 12.11
N PHE A 81 4.01 7.40 10.93
CA PHE A 81 5.43 7.63 10.67
C PHE A 81 6.01 8.76 11.53
N ASP A 82 5.28 9.86 11.72
CA ASP A 82 5.70 10.96 12.58
C ASP A 82 5.84 10.50 14.05
N GLN A 83 4.95 9.60 14.49
CA GLN A 83 5.04 9.01 15.82
C GLN A 83 6.22 8.02 15.93
N ALA A 84 6.50 7.24 14.89
CA ALA A 84 7.68 6.39 14.82
C ALA A 84 8.98 7.21 14.89
N LEU A 85 9.06 8.35 14.18
CA LEU A 85 10.21 9.27 14.22
C LEU A 85 10.38 9.99 15.56
N THR A 86 9.28 10.22 16.27
CA THR A 86 9.33 10.80 17.62
C THR A 86 9.98 9.83 18.61
N LEU A 87 9.73 8.53 18.45
CA LEU A 87 10.28 7.47 19.29
C LEU A 87 11.69 7.04 18.85
N ASP A 88 11.92 6.95 17.55
CA ASP A 88 13.17 6.57 16.91
C ASP A 88 13.49 7.49 15.72
N PRO A 89 14.25 8.57 15.96
CA PRO A 89 14.64 9.51 14.91
C PRO A 89 15.49 8.89 13.80
N ASP A 90 16.19 7.78 14.05
CA ASP A 90 17.09 7.13 13.09
C ASP A 90 16.35 6.09 12.21
N ASN A 91 15.03 5.97 12.36
CA ASN A 91 14.21 5.06 11.56
C ASN A 91 14.13 5.50 10.10
N VAL A 92 15.02 4.92 9.27
CA VAL A 92 15.13 5.20 7.84
C VAL A 92 13.79 5.01 7.11
N VAL A 93 13.02 3.99 7.44
CA VAL A 93 11.73 3.72 6.78
C VAL A 93 10.76 4.87 7.05
N ALA A 94 10.61 5.26 8.30
CA ALA A 94 9.71 6.35 8.66
C ALA A 94 10.15 7.70 8.04
N GLN A 95 11.45 7.95 7.94
CA GLN A 95 11.99 9.15 7.29
C GLN A 95 11.64 9.20 5.79
N GLU A 96 11.96 8.12 5.06
CA GLU A 96 11.79 8.04 3.61
C GLU A 96 10.30 8.14 3.23
N PHE A 97 9.42 7.42 3.94
CA PHE A 97 7.99 7.44 3.65
C PHE A 97 7.31 8.74 4.07
N SER A 98 7.70 9.37 5.19
CA SER A 98 7.16 10.69 5.58
C SER A 98 7.48 11.77 4.54
N GLN A 99 8.66 11.71 3.92
CA GLN A 99 9.03 12.61 2.82
C GLN A 99 8.28 12.31 1.50
N SER A 100 7.93 11.04 1.27
CA SER A 100 7.28 10.59 0.04
C SER A 100 5.76 10.83 0.01
N ILE A 101 5.07 10.80 1.17
CA ILE A 101 3.60 10.98 1.26
C ILE A 101 3.10 12.27 0.60
N PRO A 102 3.73 13.45 0.79
CA PRO A 102 3.34 14.69 0.12
C PRO A 102 3.38 14.61 -1.41
N GLU A 103 4.30 13.83 -1.97
CA GLU A 103 4.41 13.60 -3.42
C GLU A 103 3.33 12.64 -3.91
N LEU A 104 3.09 11.56 -3.18
CA LEU A 104 2.02 10.59 -3.45
C LEU A 104 0.64 11.25 -3.45
N ARG A 105 0.42 12.22 -2.56
CA ARG A 105 -0.81 13.01 -2.51
C ARG A 105 -1.00 13.94 -3.71
N LYS A 106 0.11 14.42 -4.31
CA LYS A 106 0.09 15.32 -5.47
C LYS A 106 0.05 14.58 -6.80
N GLY A 107 0.65 13.39 -6.86
CA GLY A 107 0.86 12.62 -8.08
C GLY A 107 0.27 11.24 -7.98
N GLY A 108 -1.06 11.12 -7.77
CA GLY A 108 -1.81 9.86 -7.67
C GLY A 108 -1.78 8.95 -8.91
N ARG A 109 -0.62 8.73 -9.51
CA ARG A 109 -0.43 7.99 -10.76
C ARG A 109 0.94 7.32 -10.93
N MET A 110 1.77 7.17 -9.89
CA MET A 110 3.14 6.67 -10.05
C MET A 110 3.46 5.36 -9.32
N LEU A 111 2.50 4.46 -9.15
CA LEU A 111 2.79 3.11 -8.60
C LEU A 111 2.05 1.99 -9.34
N VAL A 112 2.01 2.02 -10.68
CA VAL A 112 2.00 0.80 -11.51
C VAL A 112 2.73 1.09 -12.83
N HIS A 113 4.05 1.02 -12.82
CA HIS A 113 4.79 0.63 -14.02
C HIS A 113 5.80 -0.43 -13.60
N VAL A 114 5.29 -1.64 -13.39
CA VAL A 114 6.09 -2.82 -13.64
C VAL A 114 6.18 -2.89 -15.17
N PRO A 115 7.37 -2.69 -15.78
CA PRO A 115 7.53 -3.10 -17.17
C PRO A 115 7.35 -4.63 -17.19
N SER A 116 6.16 -5.08 -17.61
CA SER A 116 5.95 -6.48 -17.98
C SER A 116 6.80 -6.70 -19.23
N ASP A 117 7.82 -7.53 -19.08
CA ASP A 117 8.82 -7.88 -20.08
C ASP A 117 8.21 -8.82 -21.15
N ASP A 118 7.06 -8.45 -21.71
CA ASP A 118 6.39 -9.17 -22.80
C ASP A 118 6.54 -8.38 -24.11
N GLU A 119 7.78 -8.28 -24.57
CA GLU A 119 8.09 -8.08 -25.98
C GLU A 119 7.72 -9.35 -26.74
N PHE A 120 6.59 -9.38 -27.46
CA PHE A 120 6.44 -10.09 -28.74
C PHE A 120 5.20 -9.54 -29.47
N GLU A 121 5.40 -8.42 -30.16
CA GLU A 121 4.51 -7.96 -31.22
C GLU A 121 4.65 -8.94 -32.40
N MET A 122 3.73 -9.90 -32.48
CA MET A 122 3.69 -10.87 -33.57
C MET A 122 2.87 -10.24 -34.71
N ASP A 123 3.56 -9.54 -35.60
CA ASP A 123 3.03 -9.10 -36.90
C ASP A 123 2.56 -10.32 -37.69
N LEU A 124 1.24 -10.51 -37.76
CA LEU A 124 0.60 -11.45 -38.68
C LEU A 124 0.18 -10.69 -39.93
N ASP A 125 1.17 -10.39 -40.78
CA ASP A 125 0.92 -10.20 -42.20
C ASP A 125 0.66 -11.58 -42.81
N ASP A 126 -0.62 -11.90 -43.04
CA ASP A 126 -0.99 -12.95 -43.98
C ASP A 126 -2.14 -12.47 -44.87
N GLU A 127 -1.76 -12.09 -46.09
CA GLU A 127 -2.63 -11.86 -47.24
C GLU A 127 -3.58 -13.05 -47.45
N LEU A 128 -4.90 -12.83 -47.38
CA LEU A 128 -5.84 -13.58 -48.21
C LEU A 128 -6.96 -12.68 -48.73
N ASP A 129 -6.76 -12.31 -49.99
CA ASP A 129 -7.74 -11.84 -50.97
C ASP A 129 -8.95 -12.81 -51.05
N MET A 130 -10.19 -12.32 -50.97
CA MET A 130 -11.33 -12.73 -51.82
C MET A 130 -12.70 -12.16 -51.37
N HIS A 131 -13.22 -11.26 -52.21
CA HIS A 131 -14.61 -11.08 -52.62
C HIS A 131 -15.78 -11.17 -51.61
N SER A 132 -16.45 -10.02 -51.35
CA SER A 132 -17.84 -9.77 -51.83
C SER A 132 -18.37 -8.37 -51.41
N PRO A 133 -19.35 -7.80 -52.14
CA PRO A 133 -19.46 -6.35 -52.33
C PRO A 133 -20.42 -5.64 -51.35
N LYS A 134 -20.06 -4.40 -50.98
CA LYS A 134 -20.89 -3.48 -50.19
C LYS A 134 -21.95 -2.81 -51.08
N VAL A 135 -23.22 -3.12 -50.84
CA VAL A 135 -24.39 -2.46 -51.45
C VAL A 135 -24.46 -1.00 -50.99
N LYS A 136 -24.32 -0.05 -51.93
CA LYS A 136 -24.52 1.38 -51.69
C LYS A 136 -26.01 1.72 -51.79
N ARG A 137 -26.60 2.16 -50.68
CA ARG A 137 -27.90 2.87 -50.66
C ARG A 137 -27.69 4.27 -51.24
N THR A 138 -28.24 4.54 -52.43
CA THR A 138 -28.41 5.89 -52.97
C THR A 138 -29.83 6.37 -52.70
N ARG A 139 -29.90 7.57 -52.13
CA ARG A 139 -31.09 8.35 -51.82
C ARG A 139 -31.33 9.31 -52.99
N THR A 140 -32.50 9.20 -53.62
CA THR A 140 -33.20 10.25 -54.39
C THR A 140 -34.65 9.86 -54.50
#